data_AF-A0A351ABU5-F1
#
_entry.id   AF-A0A351ABU5-F1
#
_cell.length_a   1.000
_cell.length_b   1.000
_cell.length_c   1.000
_cell.angle_alpha   90.00
_cell.angle_beta   90.00
_cell.angle_gamma   90.00
#
_symmetry.space_group_name_H-M   'P 1'
#
loop_
_entity.id
_entity.type
_entity.pdbx_description
1 polymer ?
#
loop_
_entity_poly.entity_id
_entity_poly.type
_entity_poly.pdbx_seq_one_letter_code
_entity_poly.pdbx_strand_id
1 'polypeptide(L)'
;MANHHDHDEHPQDLNLLEEMNYETRDFDVDQAPKGTVWFFAVTTGFFILAFISLIFMGPDFIPWFRDGKFQTVNQPDVRRRMPEAPAPLLQSNITAKKDTVDLRKKEADKLATYGWANKEKTAAKIPVEEAMNMVAAQGKLPRWAPIAPASTTPAENRTPATR
;
A
#
# COMPACT_ATOMS: atom_id res chain seq x y z
N MET A 1 19.81 21.68 -22.99
CA MET A 1 20.64 22.90 -22.91
C MET A 1 19.77 23.94 -22.24
N ALA A 2 20.03 24.24 -20.97
CA ALA A 2 19.24 25.18 -20.19
C ALA A 2 19.79 26.59 -20.46
N ASN A 3 18.97 27.47 -21.04
CA ASN A 3 19.29 28.88 -21.18
C ASN A 3 19.12 29.54 -19.81
N HIS A 4 20.24 29.86 -19.18
CA HIS A 4 20.28 30.83 -18.09
C HIS A 4 20.21 32.21 -18.76
N HIS A 5 19.11 32.93 -18.55
CA HIS A 5 19.07 34.35 -18.87
C HIS A 5 19.66 35.09 -17.68
N ASP A 6 20.96 35.37 -17.77
CA ASP A 6 21.61 36.34 -16.92
C ASP A 6 21.10 37.72 -17.36
N HIS A 7 20.29 38.34 -16.49
CA HIS A 7 19.89 39.73 -16.64
C HIS A 7 21.00 40.59 -16.06
N ASP A 8 22.00 40.86 -16.88
CA ASP A 8 22.98 41.90 -16.58
C ASP A 8 22.26 43.25 -16.72
N GLU A 9 21.92 43.87 -15.58
CA GLU A 9 21.36 45.23 -15.54
C GLU A 9 22.38 46.19 -16.15
N HIS A 10 22.19 46.50 -17.43
CA HIS A 10 23.04 47.47 -18.09
C HIS A 10 22.68 48.86 -17.56
N PRO A 11 23.65 49.69 -17.14
CA PRO A 11 23.39 51.05 -16.63
C PRO A 11 22.72 51.97 -17.67
N GLN A 12 22.65 51.54 -18.93
CA GLN A 12 21.91 52.20 -19.99
C GLN A 12 20.40 51.98 -19.89
N ASP A 13 19.96 50.82 -19.38
CA ASP A 13 18.53 50.52 -19.22
C ASP A 13 17.91 51.42 -18.14
N LEU A 14 18.67 51.77 -17.10
CA LEU A 14 18.28 52.74 -16.07
C LEU A 14 18.06 54.14 -16.66
N ASN A 15 18.95 54.60 -17.55
CA ASN A 15 18.80 55.88 -18.24
C ASN A 15 17.61 55.89 -19.21
N LEU A 16 17.32 54.75 -19.85
CA LEU A 16 16.21 54.61 -20.80
C LEU A 16 14.84 54.61 -20.08
N LEU A 17 14.78 54.02 -18.88
CA LEU A 17 13.61 54.08 -17.99
C LEU A 17 13.36 55.51 -17.51
N GLU A 18 14.42 56.24 -17.14
CA GLU A 18 14.35 57.65 -16.74
C GLU A 18 13.92 58.55 -17.91
N GLU A 19 14.42 58.31 -19.13
CA GLU A 19 14.01 59.00 -20.37
C GLU A 19 12.54 58.73 -20.73
N MET A 20 12.06 57.51 -20.50
CA MET A 20 10.65 57.14 -20.65
C MET A 20 9.77 57.63 -19.48
N ASN A 21 10.32 58.43 -18.57
CA ASN A 21 9.64 58.99 -17.41
C ASN A 21 9.04 57.92 -16.48
N TYR A 22 9.64 56.72 -16.47
CA TYR A 22 9.38 55.68 -15.49
C TYR A 22 10.25 55.90 -14.25
N GLU A 23 9.67 55.70 -13.07
CA GLU A 23 10.40 55.76 -11.81
C GLU A 23 11.36 54.57 -11.72
N THR A 24 12.67 54.83 -11.63
CA THR A 24 13.70 53.78 -11.55
C THR A 24 13.74 53.10 -10.18
N ARG A 25 13.03 53.64 -9.18
CA ARG A 25 12.96 53.08 -7.83
C ARG A 25 11.57 53.25 -7.23
N ASP A 26 10.77 52.19 -7.26
CA ASP A 26 9.40 52.14 -6.73
C ASP A 26 9.27 52.45 -5.21
N PHE A 27 10.39 52.59 -4.48
CA PHE A 27 10.40 52.82 -3.03
C PHE A 27 11.61 53.64 -2.57
N ASP A 28 11.38 54.86 -2.10
CA ASP A 28 12.39 55.71 -1.48
C ASP A 28 12.66 55.26 -0.03
N VAL A 29 13.71 54.47 0.18
CA VAL A 29 14.07 53.91 1.51
C VAL A 29 14.31 54.98 2.58
N ASP A 30 14.62 56.22 2.20
CA ASP A 30 14.79 57.34 3.13
C ASP A 30 13.45 57.94 3.60
N GLN A 31 12.36 57.70 2.86
CA GLN A 31 10.99 58.07 3.23
C GLN A 31 10.23 56.93 3.91
N ALA A 32 10.82 55.73 3.96
CA ALA A 32 10.27 54.63 4.72
C ALA A 32 10.08 55.09 6.17
N PRO A 33 8.88 54.92 6.76
CA PRO A 33 8.67 55.31 8.14
C PRO A 33 9.66 54.51 8.99
N LYS A 34 10.49 55.21 9.77
CA LYS A 34 11.56 54.62 10.58
C LYS A 34 11.08 53.41 11.41
N GLY A 35 9.80 53.40 11.79
CA GLY A 35 9.14 52.28 12.45
C GLY A 35 9.07 50.99 11.62
N THR A 36 8.82 51.06 10.30
CA THR A 36 8.79 49.88 9.42
C THR A 36 10.17 49.28 9.26
N VAL A 37 11.20 50.10 9.00
CA VAL A 37 12.59 49.62 8.92
C VAL A 37 13.02 49.01 10.25
N TRP A 38 12.68 49.66 11.37
CA TRP A 38 12.97 49.14 12.72
C TRP A 38 12.23 47.82 13.00
N PHE A 39 10.96 47.70 12.61
CA PHE A 39 10.18 46.48 12.75
C PHE A 39 10.82 45.30 12.00
N PHE A 40 11.23 45.51 10.75
CA PHE A 40 11.91 44.47 9.97
C PHE A 40 13.29 44.14 10.55
N ALA A 41 14.07 45.14 10.96
CA ALA A 41 15.38 44.91 11.58
C ALA A 41 15.28 44.09 12.87
N VAL A 42 14.32 44.41 13.74
CA VAL A 42 14.10 43.69 15.01
C VAL A 42 13.56 42.29 14.77
N THR A 43 12.57 42.12 13.88
CA THR A 43 12.00 40.80 13.59
C THR A 43 13.06 39.89 12.96
N THR A 44 13.83 40.38 11.97
CA THR A 44 14.95 39.64 11.38
C THR A 44 16.00 39.28 12.42
N GLY A 45 16.37 40.21 13.31
CA GLY A 45 17.30 39.93 14.41
C GLY A 45 16.79 38.83 15.35
N PHE A 46 15.50 38.86 15.70
CA PHE A 46 14.88 37.82 16.53
C PHE A 46 14.89 36.45 15.84
N PHE A 47 14.60 36.39 14.53
CA PHE A 47 14.70 35.14 13.76
C PHE A 47 16.11 34.59 13.69
N ILE A 48 17.13 35.44 13.50
CA ILE A 48 18.54 35.03 13.52
C ILE A 48 18.92 34.48 14.89
N LEU A 49 18.53 35.16 15.97
CA LEU A 49 18.79 34.70 17.34
C LEU A 49 18.08 33.38 17.64
N ALA A 50 16.82 33.22 17.22
CA ALA A 50 16.09 31.96 17.35
C ALA A 50 16.76 30.83 16.55
N PHE A 51 17.26 31.11 15.34
CA PHE A 51 17.96 30.15 14.51
C PHE A 51 19.30 29.72 15.13
N ILE A 52 20.09 30.67 15.64
CA ILE A 52 21.32 30.38 16.38
C ILE A 52 21.01 29.57 17.64
N SER A 53 20.00 29.97 18.41
CA SER A 53 19.55 29.22 19.58
C SER A 53 19.18 27.78 19.24
N LEU A 54 18.51 27.55 18.10
CA LEU A 54 18.15 26.21 17.62
C LEU A 54 19.38 25.36 17.27
N ILE A 55 20.42 25.96 16.68
CA ILE A 55 21.70 25.28 16.42
C ILE A 55 22.38 24.87 17.74
N PHE A 56 22.41 25.75 18.73
CA PHE A 56 23.10 25.50 20.01
C PHE A 56 22.34 24.55 20.95
N MET A 57 21.01 24.58 20.93
CA MET A 57 20.19 23.76 21.83
C MET A 57 20.06 22.30 21.36
N GLY A 58 20.49 22.02 20.12
CA GLY A 58 20.56 20.68 19.56
C GLY A 58 19.21 20.03 19.24
N PRO A 59 19.19 18.89 18.54
CA PRO A 59 17.98 18.19 18.13
C PRO A 59 17.13 17.66 19.30
N ASP A 60 17.71 17.55 20.50
CA ASP A 60 17.07 17.02 21.70
C ASP A 60 16.07 18.00 22.33
N PHE A 61 16.23 19.31 22.11
CA PHE A 61 15.40 20.33 22.74
C PHE A 61 14.03 20.51 22.08
N ILE A 62 13.94 20.34 20.75
CA ILE A 62 12.69 20.52 20.03
C ILE A 62 12.07 19.14 19.75
N PRO A 63 11.02 18.73 20.48
CA PRO A 63 10.41 17.41 20.28
C PRO A 63 9.84 17.21 18.88
N TRP A 64 9.50 18.28 18.13
CA TRP A 64 9.07 18.20 16.73
C TRP A 64 10.20 17.81 15.76
N PHE A 65 11.46 18.18 16.04
CA PHE A 65 12.65 17.72 15.31
C PHE A 65 13.12 16.34 15.79
N ARG A 66 12.93 16.04 17.08
CA ARG A 66 13.17 14.70 17.66
C ARG A 66 12.21 13.65 17.09
N ASP A 67 10.98 14.08 16.84
CA ASP A 67 9.92 13.37 16.12
C ASP A 67 10.08 13.48 14.60
N GLY A 68 11.33 13.48 14.10
CA GLY A 68 11.63 12.85 12.83
C GLY A 68 11.20 11.38 12.87
N LYS A 69 9.89 11.11 12.86
CA LYS A 69 9.26 9.79 12.86
C LYS A 69 9.44 9.11 11.50
N PHE A 70 10.69 9.06 11.03
CA PHE A 70 11.31 7.80 10.64
C PHE A 70 12.02 7.14 11.83
N GLN A 71 11.69 7.53 13.06
CA GLN A 71 11.87 6.68 14.23
C GLN A 71 11.15 5.34 13.99
N THR A 72 11.92 4.38 13.48
CA THR A 72 11.79 2.94 13.65
C THR A 72 11.94 2.58 15.13
N VAL A 73 11.21 3.27 16.02
CA VAL A 73 10.87 2.66 17.29
C VAL A 73 9.94 1.53 16.88
N ASN A 74 10.37 0.31 17.14
CA ASN A 74 9.55 -0.89 17.17
C ASN A 74 8.37 -0.68 18.12
N GLN A 75 7.46 0.23 17.80
CA GLN A 75 6.11 0.18 18.30
C GLN A 75 5.57 -1.09 17.64
N PRO A 76 5.27 -2.15 18.41
CA PRO A 76 4.54 -3.27 17.85
C PRO A 76 3.25 -2.65 17.32
N ASP A 77 3.15 -2.59 16.00
CA ASP A 77 2.02 -2.03 15.28
C ASP A 77 0.77 -2.64 15.92
N VAL A 78 0.06 -1.87 16.76
CA VAL A 78 -1.08 -2.38 17.53
C VAL A 78 -2.19 -2.82 16.56
N ARG A 79 -2.09 -2.40 15.30
CA ARG A 79 -2.95 -2.80 14.18
C ARG A 79 -2.54 -4.13 13.52
N ARG A 80 -1.36 -4.68 13.84
CA ARG A 80 -0.86 -6.01 13.40
C ARG A 80 -0.70 -7.00 14.55
N ARG A 81 -1.43 -6.81 15.65
CA ARG A 81 -1.50 -7.86 16.67
C ARG A 81 -2.37 -8.98 16.14
N MET A 82 -1.80 -10.18 15.97
CA MET A 82 -2.60 -11.37 15.68
C MET A 82 -3.66 -11.52 16.77
N PRO A 83 -4.94 -11.78 16.42
CA PRO A 83 -5.98 -12.06 17.39
C PRO A 83 -5.50 -13.12 18.39
N GLU A 84 -5.70 -12.86 19.68
CA GLU A 84 -5.40 -13.86 20.72
C GLU A 84 -6.34 -15.06 20.55
N ALA A 85 -5.80 -16.29 20.62
CA ALA A 85 -6.59 -17.51 20.47
C ALA A 85 -7.72 -17.52 21.52
N PRO A 86 -8.95 -17.94 21.17
CA PRO A 86 -9.34 -18.86 20.10
C PRO A 86 -9.91 -18.20 18.83
N ALA A 87 -9.64 -16.91 18.59
CA ALA A 87 -10.24 -16.23 17.45
C ALA A 87 -9.80 -16.82 16.09
N PRO A 88 -10.74 -17.03 15.13
CA PRO A 88 -10.38 -17.50 13.80
C PRO A 88 -9.52 -16.45 13.09
N LEU A 89 -8.34 -16.86 12.66
CA LEU A 89 -7.40 -15.99 11.97
C LEU A 89 -7.85 -15.80 10.52
N LEU A 90 -7.81 -14.55 10.04
CA LEU A 90 -8.04 -14.26 8.64
C LEU A 90 -6.93 -14.88 7.78
N GLN A 91 -7.32 -15.56 6.72
CA GLN A 91 -6.38 -16.11 5.75
C GLN A 91 -5.65 -14.96 5.06
N SER A 92 -4.32 -14.93 5.19
CA SER A 92 -3.50 -13.92 4.52
C SER A 92 -3.47 -14.14 3.00
N ASN A 93 -3.16 -13.10 2.22
CA ASN A 93 -2.99 -13.22 0.76
C ASN A 93 -1.97 -14.32 0.39
N ILE A 94 -0.90 -14.46 1.18
CA ILE A 94 0.12 -15.49 0.97
C ILE A 94 -0.47 -16.89 1.17
N THR A 95 -1.23 -17.09 2.25
CA THR A 95 -1.89 -18.36 2.57
C THR A 95 -2.95 -18.71 1.53
N ALA A 96 -3.74 -17.74 1.06
CA ALA A 96 -4.75 -17.92 0.02
C ALA A 96 -4.17 -18.36 -1.33
N LYS A 97 -3.07 -17.72 -1.76
CA LYS A 97 -2.39 -18.08 -3.00
C LYS A 97 -1.84 -19.50 -2.95
N LYS A 98 -1.19 -19.88 -1.85
CA LYS A 98 -0.65 -21.24 -1.67
C LYS A 98 -1.76 -22.28 -1.67
N ASP A 99 -2.83 -22.05 -0.93
CA ASP A 99 -3.96 -22.97 -0.85
C ASP A 99 -4.65 -23.17 -2.20
N THR A 100 -4.82 -22.09 -2.96
CA THR A 100 -5.37 -22.17 -4.33
C THR A 100 -4.50 -23.03 -5.26
N VAL A 101 -3.18 -22.90 -5.20
CA VAL A 101 -2.25 -23.70 -6.01
C VAL A 101 -2.30 -25.17 -5.61
N ASP A 102 -2.30 -25.45 -4.30
CA ASP A 102 -2.36 -26.82 -3.78
C ASP A 102 -3.69 -27.51 -4.13
N LEU A 103 -4.81 -26.77 -4.09
CA LEU A 103 -6.12 -27.27 -4.53
C LEU A 103 -6.13 -27.56 -6.03
N ARG A 104 -5.69 -26.61 -6.86
CA ARG A 104 -5.58 -26.80 -8.31
C ARG A 104 -4.73 -28.00 -8.68
N LYS A 105 -3.61 -28.21 -7.97
CA LYS A 105 -2.74 -29.38 -8.18
C LYS A 105 -3.46 -30.69 -7.84
N LYS A 106 -4.13 -30.75 -6.69
CA LYS A 106 -4.91 -31.95 -6.29
C LYS A 106 -6.05 -32.24 -7.26
N GLU A 107 -6.71 -31.21 -7.78
CA GLU A 107 -7.74 -31.35 -8.82
C GLU A 107 -7.15 -31.92 -10.10
N ALA A 108 -6.07 -31.33 -10.61
CA ALA A 108 -5.39 -31.83 -11.81
C ALA A 108 -4.91 -33.28 -11.64
N ASP A 109 -4.29 -33.61 -10.50
CA ASP A 109 -3.85 -34.97 -10.20
C ASP A 109 -5.03 -35.94 -10.15
N LYS A 110 -6.19 -35.53 -9.61
CA LYS A 110 -7.39 -36.37 -9.58
C LYS A 110 -7.96 -36.64 -10.98
N LEU A 111 -7.95 -35.64 -11.87
CA LEU A 111 -8.54 -35.69 -13.21
C LEU A 111 -7.64 -36.37 -14.24
N ALA A 112 -6.32 -36.28 -14.09
CA ALA A 112 -5.36 -36.79 -15.07
C ALA A 112 -4.85 -38.22 -14.78
N THR A 113 -5.15 -38.79 -13.62
CA THR A 113 -4.60 -40.10 -13.21
C THR A 113 -5.64 -41.21 -13.27
N TYR A 114 -5.18 -42.45 -13.38
CA TYR A 114 -5.99 -43.65 -13.15
C TYR A 114 -6.05 -43.99 -11.66
N GLY A 115 -7.07 -44.75 -11.26
CA GLY A 115 -7.24 -45.15 -9.87
C GLY A 115 -8.56 -45.86 -9.64
N TRP A 116 -8.90 -46.08 -8.37
CA TRP A 116 -10.17 -46.68 -7.98
C TRP A 116 -11.11 -45.61 -7.43
N ALA A 117 -12.33 -45.53 -7.97
CA ALA A 117 -13.39 -44.70 -7.40
C ALA A 117 -14.08 -45.43 -6.23
N ASN A 118 -14.30 -46.73 -6.37
CA ASN A 118 -14.75 -47.60 -5.29
C ASN A 118 -14.26 -49.04 -5.54
N LYS A 119 -13.33 -49.53 -4.69
CA LYS A 119 -12.74 -50.86 -4.82
C LYS A 119 -13.73 -51.99 -4.53
N GLU A 120 -14.65 -51.79 -3.59
CA GLU A 120 -15.64 -52.78 -3.19
C GLU A 120 -16.72 -52.98 -4.26
N LYS A 121 -17.04 -51.91 -5.00
CA LYS A 121 -18.01 -51.91 -6.10
C LYS A 121 -17.36 -52.05 -7.48
N THR A 122 -16.09 -52.48 -7.53
CA THR A 122 -15.29 -52.66 -8.76
C THR A 122 -15.33 -51.47 -9.74
N ALA A 123 -15.48 -50.25 -9.23
CA ALA A 123 -15.57 -49.03 -10.02
C ALA A 123 -14.19 -48.35 -10.12
N ALA A 124 -13.60 -48.40 -11.32
CA ALA A 124 -12.34 -47.73 -11.63
C ALA A 124 -12.58 -46.27 -12.09
N LYS A 125 -11.63 -45.38 -11.77
CA LYS A 125 -11.55 -44.02 -12.29
C LYS A 125 -10.59 -44.01 -13.48
N ILE A 126 -10.97 -43.31 -14.54
CA ILE A 126 -10.16 -43.05 -15.72
C ILE A 126 -9.92 -41.54 -15.85
N PRO A 127 -8.79 -41.10 -16.45
CA PRO A 127 -8.56 -39.70 -16.76
C PRO A 127 -9.69 -39.13 -17.62
N VAL A 128 -10.04 -37.87 -17.39
CA VAL A 128 -11.20 -37.25 -18.06
C VAL A 128 -10.96 -37.12 -19.55
N GLU A 129 -9.75 -36.79 -19.98
CA GLU A 129 -9.39 -36.68 -21.40
C GLU A 129 -9.63 -38.00 -22.14
N GLU A 130 -9.23 -39.12 -21.54
CA GLU A 130 -9.44 -40.46 -22.10
C GLU A 130 -10.92 -40.85 -22.07
N ALA A 131 -11.64 -40.52 -20.99
CA ALA A 131 -13.09 -40.73 -20.92
C ALA A 131 -13.83 -39.99 -22.05
N MET A 132 -13.44 -38.74 -22.32
CA MET A 132 -14.01 -37.95 -23.41
C MET A 132 -13.70 -38.57 -24.78
N ASN A 133 -12.47 -39.04 -24.99
CA ASN A 133 -12.08 -39.70 -26.24
C ASN A 133 -12.88 -41.00 -26.47
N MET A 134 -13.07 -41.80 -25.43
CA MET A 134 -13.87 -43.03 -25.51
C MET A 134 -15.33 -42.74 -25.86
N VAL A 135 -15.93 -41.72 -25.22
CA VAL A 135 -17.31 -41.31 -25.51
C VAL A 135 -17.45 -40.77 -26.93
N ALA A 136 -16.49 -39.94 -27.38
CA ALA A 136 -16.47 -39.40 -28.73
C ALA A 136 -16.32 -40.53 -29.78
N ALA A 137 -15.45 -41.50 -29.54
CA ALA A 137 -15.23 -42.64 -30.43
C ALA A 137 -16.44 -43.59 -30.49
N GLN A 138 -17.13 -43.81 -29.36
CA GLN A 138 -18.31 -44.68 -29.28
C GLN A 138 -19.60 -43.99 -29.76
N GLY A 139 -19.61 -42.66 -29.84
CA GLY A 139 -20.75 -41.87 -30.28
C GLY A 139 -21.98 -41.97 -29.36
N LYS A 140 -21.82 -42.44 -28.12
CA LYS A 140 -22.91 -42.66 -27.16
C LYS A 140 -22.57 -42.04 -25.82
N LEU A 141 -23.46 -41.19 -25.32
CA LEU A 141 -23.36 -40.65 -23.96
C LEU A 141 -23.68 -41.75 -22.94
N PRO A 142 -22.93 -41.85 -21.83
CA PRO A 142 -23.26 -42.78 -20.75
C PRO A 142 -24.66 -42.46 -20.20
N ARG A 143 -25.46 -43.47 -19.89
CA ARG A 143 -26.74 -43.27 -19.18
C ARG A 143 -26.49 -43.42 -17.69
N TRP A 144 -26.45 -42.32 -16.97
CA TRP A 144 -26.29 -42.34 -15.51
C TRP A 144 -27.62 -42.72 -14.83
N ALA A 145 -27.56 -43.65 -13.87
CA ALA A 145 -28.70 -43.90 -12.99
C ALA A 145 -28.92 -42.69 -12.07
N PRO A 146 -30.17 -42.31 -11.75
CA PRO A 146 -30.45 -41.23 -10.82
C PRO A 146 -29.76 -41.48 -9.47
N ILE A 147 -28.94 -40.54 -9.03
CA ILE A 147 -28.35 -40.57 -7.69
C ILE A 147 -29.49 -40.22 -6.73
N ALA A 148 -29.89 -41.16 -5.86
CA ALA A 148 -30.85 -40.87 -4.81
C ALA A 148 -30.30 -39.74 -3.94
N PRO A 149 -31.09 -38.69 -3.61
CA PRO A 149 -30.62 -37.60 -2.77
C PRO A 149 -30.17 -38.17 -1.44
N ALA A 150 -28.94 -37.83 -1.04
CA ALA A 150 -28.42 -38.20 0.27
C ALA A 150 -29.39 -37.67 1.34
N SER A 151 -29.89 -38.56 2.18
CA SER A 151 -30.70 -38.20 3.35
C SER A 151 -29.91 -37.19 4.18
N THR A 152 -30.37 -35.95 4.18
CA THR A 152 -29.92 -34.90 5.10
C THR A 152 -30.24 -35.34 6.51
N THR A 153 -29.31 -36.01 7.19
CA THR A 153 -29.31 -36.08 8.64
C THR A 153 -28.91 -34.68 9.13
N PRO A 154 -29.80 -33.93 9.81
CA PRO A 154 -29.43 -32.64 10.36
C PRO A 154 -28.24 -32.82 11.30
N ALA A 155 -27.19 -32.03 11.08
CA ALA A 155 -26.02 -32.02 11.93
C ALA A 155 -26.45 -31.69 13.37
N GLU A 156 -26.39 -32.70 14.23
CA GLU A 156 -26.67 -32.59 15.66
C GLU A 156 -25.70 -31.60 16.29
N ASN A 157 -26.30 -30.54 16.82
CA ASN A 157 -25.68 -29.37 17.41
C ASN A 157 -24.81 -29.79 18.61
N ARG A 158 -23.51 -30.04 18.38
CA ARG A 158 -22.56 -30.32 19.47
C ARG A 158 -22.19 -29.02 20.15
N THR A 159 -22.96 -28.66 21.17
CA THR A 159 -22.62 -27.63 22.15
C THR A 159 -21.27 -27.96 22.81
N PRO A 160 -20.29 -27.04 22.85
CA PRO A 160 -19.05 -27.28 23.60
C PRO A 160 -19.36 -27.23 25.10
N ALA A 161 -19.00 -28.30 25.81
CA ALA A 161 -19.12 -28.40 27.26
C ALA A 161 -18.14 -27.44 27.95
N THR A 162 -18.67 -26.51 28.74
CA THR A 162 -17.95 -25.67 29.69
C THR A 162 -17.29 -26.55 30.76
N ARG A 163 -15.99 -26.38 31.00
CA ARG A 163 -15.33 -26.77 32.25
C ARG A 163 -14.37 -25.68 32.67
#